data_AF-A0A6V7QMH7-F1
#
_entry.id   AF-A0A6V7QMH7-F1
#
_cell.length_a   1.000
_cell.length_b   1.000
_cell.length_c   1.000
_cell.angle_alpha   90.00
_cell.angle_beta   90.00
_cell.angle_gamma   90.00
#
_symmetry.space_group_name_H-M   'P 1'
#
loop_
_entity.id
_entity.type
_entity.pdbx_description
1 polymer ?
#
loop_
_entity_poly.entity_id
_entity_poly.type
_entity_poly.pdbx_seq_one_letter_code
_entity_poly.pdbx_strand_id
1 'polypeptide(L)'
;MALLLLSLLSLSLFAVPAARAAPRNLFDRLAARGSGGAGGQRFVVTGGVLGNPGPDAVNNWFKIEKFRDISYKIVFCPSVCRSCKVVCGDVGVVGDGGKRFLGLTDAWPFLAKFKNVKSKA
;
A
#
# COMPACT_ATOMS: atom_id res chain seq x y z
N MET A 1 -25.30 -18.83 -44.24
CA MET A 1 -24.51 -19.49 -43.17
C MET A 1 -23.29 -18.69 -42.69
N ALA A 2 -22.78 -17.69 -43.43
CA ALA A 2 -21.62 -16.89 -42.97
C ALA A 2 -21.97 -15.81 -41.92
N LEU A 3 -23.20 -15.28 -41.92
CA LEU A 3 -23.62 -14.20 -41.01
C LEU A 3 -23.80 -14.63 -39.54
N LEU A 4 -24.05 -15.93 -39.28
CA LEU A 4 -24.18 -16.47 -37.91
C LEU A 4 -22.83 -16.66 -37.20
N LEU A 5 -21.73 -16.79 -37.95
CA LEU A 5 -20.38 -16.95 -37.37
C LEU A 5 -19.80 -15.60 -36.91
N LEU A 6 -20.11 -14.51 -37.61
CA LEU A 6 -19.68 -13.15 -37.25
C LEU A 6 -20.35 -12.62 -35.98
N SER A 7 -21.58 -13.05 -35.67
CA SER A 7 -22.28 -12.66 -34.44
C SER A 7 -21.75 -13.35 -33.19
N LEU A 8 -21.14 -14.54 -33.31
CA LEU A 8 -20.56 -15.26 -32.16
C LEU A 8 -19.17 -14.73 -31.79
N LEU A 9 -18.40 -14.25 -32.77
CA LEU A 9 -17.07 -13.65 -32.55
C LEU A 9 -17.13 -12.26 -31.87
N SER A 10 -18.26 -11.54 -31.96
CA SER A 10 -18.41 -10.24 -31.30
C SER A 10 -18.75 -10.35 -29.82
N LEU A 11 -19.39 -11.44 -29.36
CA LEU A 11 -19.71 -11.63 -27.94
C LEU A 11 -18.49 -11.94 -27.06
N SER A 12 -17.40 -12.48 -27.62
CA SER A 12 -16.18 -12.79 -26.86
C SER A 12 -15.25 -11.60 -26.63
N LEU A 13 -15.41 -10.49 -27.37
CA LEU A 13 -14.47 -9.35 -27.29
C LEU A 13 -14.84 -8.30 -26.24
N PHE A 14 -16.06 -8.36 -25.68
CA PHE A 14 -16.50 -7.48 -24.59
C PHE A 14 -16.36 -8.17 -23.24
N ALA A 15 -15.18 -8.71 -22.93
CA ALA A 15 -14.80 -8.93 -21.55
C ALA A 15 -14.65 -7.54 -20.90
N VAL A 16 -15.72 -7.06 -20.25
CA VAL A 16 -15.70 -5.84 -19.45
C VAL A 16 -14.58 -6.03 -18.42
N PRO A 17 -13.52 -5.21 -18.41
CA PRO A 17 -12.51 -5.31 -17.37
C PRO A 17 -13.23 -5.11 -16.05
N ALA A 18 -13.15 -6.11 -15.16
CA ALA A 18 -13.74 -6.05 -13.84
C ALA A 18 -13.39 -4.70 -13.22
N ALA A 19 -14.39 -3.86 -13.03
CA ALA A 19 -14.22 -2.58 -12.37
C ALA A 19 -13.50 -2.86 -11.06
N ARG A 20 -12.33 -2.24 -10.88
CA ARG A 20 -11.51 -2.42 -9.68
C ARG A 20 -12.38 -2.00 -8.49
N ALA A 21 -12.91 -2.96 -7.75
CA ALA A 21 -13.75 -2.68 -6.58
C ALA A 21 -12.98 -1.72 -5.67
N ALA A 22 -13.55 -0.55 -5.41
CA ALA A 22 -12.96 0.39 -4.47
C ALA A 22 -12.84 -0.30 -3.11
N PRO A 23 -11.67 -0.28 -2.45
CA PRO A 23 -11.54 -0.91 -1.14
C PRO A 23 -12.53 -0.25 -0.19
N ARG A 24 -13.38 -1.05 0.47
CA ARG A 24 -14.37 -0.57 1.44
C ARG A 24 -13.73 0.14 2.64
N ASN A 25 -12.44 -0.09 2.88
CA ASN A 25 -11.66 0.48 3.98
C ASN A 25 -10.40 1.16 3.43
N LEU A 26 -10.20 2.43 3.79
CA LEU A 26 -9.10 3.27 3.33
C LEU A 26 -7.92 3.34 4.31
N PHE A 27 -7.94 2.55 5.40
CA PHE A 27 -6.84 2.57 6.37
C PHE A 27 -5.62 1.84 5.84
N ASP A 28 -4.45 2.43 6.03
CA ASP A 28 -3.18 1.87 5.59
C ASP A 28 -2.74 0.71 6.48
N ARG A 29 -2.14 -0.31 5.86
CA ARG A 29 -1.46 -1.42 6.52
C ARG A 29 -0.28 -1.90 5.69
N LEU A 30 0.68 -2.52 6.35
CA LEU A 30 1.77 -3.20 5.66
C LEU A 30 1.33 -4.61 5.23
N ALA A 31 1.60 -4.96 3.98
CA ALA A 31 1.33 -6.29 3.41
C ALA A 31 2.49 -6.76 2.53
N ALA A 32 2.80 -8.05 2.60
CA ALA A 32 3.72 -8.70 1.66
C ALA A 32 2.94 -9.17 0.43
N ARG A 33 3.51 -9.03 -0.76
CA ARG A 33 2.97 -9.62 -2.01
C ARG A 33 3.87 -10.79 -2.41
N GLY A 34 3.40 -12.03 -2.21
CA GLY A 34 4.12 -13.26 -2.60
C GLY A 34 4.33 -14.29 -1.47
N SER A 35 4.30 -15.57 -1.82
CA SER A 35 4.18 -16.77 -0.95
C SER A 35 5.42 -17.08 -0.09
N GLY A 36 5.21 -17.28 1.22
CA GLY A 36 5.86 -18.35 1.97
C GLY A 36 7.38 -18.34 2.22
N GLY A 37 8.07 -17.21 2.16
CA GLY A 37 9.51 -17.16 2.45
C GLY A 37 10.00 -15.83 3.05
N ALA A 38 11.10 -15.90 3.81
CA ALA A 38 11.78 -14.74 4.37
C ALA A 38 12.51 -13.95 3.26
N GLY A 39 11.82 -13.00 2.62
CA GLY A 39 12.42 -12.12 1.63
C GLY A 39 11.48 -11.41 0.65
N GLY A 40 10.20 -11.25 0.98
CA GLY A 40 9.24 -10.57 0.10
C GLY A 40 9.21 -9.05 0.28
N GLN A 41 9.08 -8.32 -0.84
CA GLN A 41 8.81 -6.88 -0.82
C GLN A 41 7.52 -6.59 -0.04
N ARG A 42 7.59 -5.65 0.90
CA ARG A 42 6.44 -5.20 1.68
C ARG A 42 5.94 -3.86 1.16
N PHE A 43 4.65 -3.79 0.93
CA PHE A 43 3.96 -2.62 0.39
C PHE A 43 3.01 -2.05 1.43
N VAL A 44 2.83 -0.73 1.41
CA VAL A 44 1.73 -0.06 2.08
C VAL A 44 0.49 -0.22 1.20
N VAL A 45 -0.55 -0.83 1.76
CA VAL A 45 -1.82 -1.07 1.08
C VAL A 45 -2.97 -0.59 1.95
N THR A 46 -4.08 -0.23 1.33
CA THR A 46 -5.32 0.05 2.04
C THR A 46 -6.01 -1.24 2.50
N GLY A 47 -6.90 -1.16 3.48
CA GLY A 47 -7.63 -2.30 4.03
C GLY A 47 -7.23 -2.68 5.47
N GLY A 48 -6.53 -1.79 6.17
CA GLY A 48 -6.31 -1.86 7.61
C GLY A 48 -7.60 -1.64 8.41
N VAL A 49 -7.47 -1.79 9.73
CA VAL A 49 -8.53 -1.54 10.71
C VAL A 49 -8.14 -0.33 11.55
N LEU A 50 -9.08 0.57 11.79
CA LEU A 50 -8.86 1.75 12.61
C LEU A 50 -8.73 1.38 14.10
N GLY A 51 -7.72 1.96 14.77
CA GLY A 51 -7.55 1.85 16.22
C GLY A 51 -7.04 0.47 16.69
N ASN A 52 -7.40 0.12 17.92
CA ASN A 52 -7.00 -1.11 18.62
C ASN A 52 -5.48 -1.38 18.65
N PRO A 53 -4.67 -0.52 19.31
CA PRO A 53 -3.23 -0.74 19.44
C PRO A 53 -2.97 -2.05 20.21
N GLY A 54 -2.46 -3.06 19.51
CA GLY A 54 -2.21 -4.37 20.08
C GLY A 54 -1.73 -5.38 19.03
N PRO A 55 -1.55 -6.65 19.42
CA PRO A 55 -1.03 -7.72 18.56
C PRO A 55 -1.77 -7.88 17.23
N ASP A 56 -3.10 -7.71 17.23
CA ASP A 56 -3.95 -7.95 16.06
C ASP A 56 -3.89 -6.83 15.00
N ALA A 57 -3.38 -5.66 15.37
CA ALA A 57 -3.36 -4.48 14.50
C ALA A 57 -1.95 -3.96 14.23
N VAL A 58 -0.90 -4.68 14.60
CA VAL A 58 0.51 -4.25 14.53
C VAL A 58 0.89 -3.69 13.16
N ASN A 59 0.39 -4.29 12.08
CA ASN A 59 0.68 -3.89 10.71
C ASN A 59 -0.05 -2.62 10.24
N ASN A 60 -0.95 -2.05 11.04
CA ASN A 60 -1.69 -0.83 10.71
C ASN A 60 -1.02 0.45 11.24
N TRP A 61 0.08 0.32 12.01
CA TRP A 61 0.71 1.44 12.71
C TRP A 61 1.96 1.93 12.01
N PHE A 62 1.93 3.21 11.64
CA PHE A 62 3.04 3.94 11.04
C PHE A 62 3.42 5.12 11.93
N LYS A 63 4.67 5.55 11.83
CA LYS A 63 5.19 6.76 12.48
C LYS A 63 5.48 7.80 11.40
N ILE A 64 5.26 9.06 11.75
CA ILE A 64 5.73 10.21 10.99
C ILE A 64 6.91 10.78 11.78
N GLU A 65 8.08 10.76 11.20
CA GLU A 65 9.31 11.22 11.85
C GLU A 65 9.86 12.43 11.11
N LYS A 66 10.36 13.42 11.84
CA LYS A 66 11.08 14.55 11.25
C LYS A 66 12.34 14.01 10.56
N PHE A 67 12.54 14.38 9.31
CA PHE A 67 13.72 14.05 8.54
C PHE A 67 14.39 15.33 8.07
N ARG A 68 15.56 15.64 8.65
CA ARG A 68 16.23 16.94 8.50
C ARG A 68 15.31 18.10 8.92
N ASP A 69 15.69 19.34 8.64
CA ASP A 69 14.96 20.51 9.16
C ASP A 69 13.66 20.86 8.44
N ILE A 70 13.44 20.30 7.25
CA ILE A 70 12.36 20.75 6.35
C ILE A 70 11.37 19.67 5.94
N SER A 71 11.60 18.40 6.26
CA SER A 71 10.78 17.29 5.75
C SER A 71 10.45 16.26 6.83
N TYR A 72 9.50 15.39 6.49
CA TYR A 72 9.15 14.22 7.29
C TYR A 72 9.35 12.96 6.45
N LYS A 73 9.53 11.84 7.13
CA LYS A 73 9.47 10.50 6.54
C LYS A 73 8.40 9.68 7.23
N ILE A 74 7.90 8.67 6.52
CA ILE A 74 6.99 7.67 7.07
C ILE A 74 7.83 6.44 7.43
N VAL A 75 7.65 5.93 8.65
CA VAL A 75 8.40 4.78 9.17
C VAL A 75 7.42 3.71 9.60
N PHE A 76 7.69 2.47 9.23
CA PHE A 76 7.02 1.32 9.81
C PHE A 76 7.94 0.72 10.87
N CYS A 77 7.65 0.99 12.14
CA CYS A 77 8.31 0.34 13.28
C CYS A 77 7.35 0.45 14.47
N PRO A 78 6.28 -0.37 14.49
CA PRO A 78 5.19 -0.24 15.44
C PRO A 78 5.65 -0.55 16.87
N SER A 79 5.19 0.25 17.83
CA SER A 79 5.51 0.09 19.26
C SER A 79 4.29 -0.32 20.10
N VAL A 80 3.20 -0.69 19.43
CA VAL A 80 1.91 -1.06 20.06
C VAL A 80 1.87 -2.49 20.61
N CYS A 81 2.90 -3.30 20.32
CA CYS A 81 3.06 -4.65 20.86
C CYS A 81 4.53 -4.88 21.22
N ARG A 82 4.83 -5.02 22.53
CA ARG A 82 6.20 -5.16 23.03
C ARG A 82 6.82 -6.54 22.76
N SER A 83 5.99 -7.59 22.73
CA SER A 83 6.43 -8.97 22.51
C SER A 83 6.42 -9.39 21.04
N CYS A 84 5.85 -8.58 20.14
CA CYS A 84 5.75 -8.92 18.72
C CYS A 84 7.09 -8.74 18.02
N LYS A 85 7.52 -9.74 17.25
CA LYS A 85 8.65 -9.61 16.34
C LYS A 85 8.19 -8.88 15.08
N VAL A 86 8.53 -7.61 14.98
CA VAL A 86 8.15 -6.75 13.86
C VAL A 86 9.36 -6.41 13.02
N VAL A 87 9.10 -6.13 11.74
CA VAL A 87 10.12 -5.51 10.89
C VAL A 87 10.08 -4.00 11.09
N CYS A 88 11.26 -3.38 11.06
CA CYS A 88 11.40 -1.94 11.12
C CYS A 88 12.07 -1.46 9.84
N GLY A 89 11.57 -0.36 9.28
CA GLY A 89 12.13 0.22 8.09
C GLY A 89 11.44 1.52 7.67
N ASP A 90 12.16 2.29 6.87
CA ASP A 90 11.65 3.48 6.25
C ASP A 90 10.71 3.12 5.08
N VAL A 91 9.67 3.94 4.90
CA VAL A 91 8.79 3.82 3.74
C VAL A 91 9.31 4.72 2.63
N GLY A 92 9.48 4.13 1.44
CA GLY A 92 9.85 4.85 0.24
C GLY A 92 9.05 4.38 -0.97
N VAL A 93 9.48 4.85 -2.15
CA VAL A 93 8.84 4.49 -3.43
C VAL A 93 9.50 3.24 -3.98
N VAL A 94 8.71 2.19 -4.18
CA VAL A 94 9.15 0.90 -4.72
C VAL A 94 8.46 0.62 -6.06
N GLY A 95 9.21 0.11 -7.03
CA GLY A 95 8.68 -0.25 -8.34
C GLY A 95 8.21 -1.71 -8.37
N ASP A 96 7.03 -1.96 -8.93
CA ASP A 96 6.54 -3.30 -9.21
C ASP A 96 5.66 -3.29 -10.47
N GLY A 97 6.02 -4.10 -11.47
CA GLY A 97 5.26 -4.22 -12.73
C GLY A 97 5.03 -2.88 -13.45
N GLY A 98 6.03 -1.99 -13.46
CA GLY A 98 5.93 -0.66 -14.06
C GLY A 98 5.12 0.36 -13.26
N LYS A 99 4.60 -0.03 -12.09
CA LYS A 99 3.87 0.86 -11.18
C LYS A 99 4.74 1.24 -9.98
N ARG A 100 4.46 2.40 -9.41
CA ARG A 100 5.11 2.90 -8.19
C ARG A 100 4.18 2.69 -7.01
N PHE A 101 4.70 2.08 -5.96
CA PHE A 101 4.00 1.83 -4.71
C PHE A 101 4.78 2.42 -3.55
N LEU A 102 4.11 2.64 -2.43
CA LEU A 102 4.79 2.85 -1.15
C LEU A 102 5.14 1.48 -0.56
N GLY A 103 6.33 1.35 0.01
CA GLY A 103 6.78 0.11 0.61
C GLY A 103 8.02 0.30 1.47
N LEU A 104 8.37 -0.74 2.24
CA LEU A 104 9.63 -0.72 2.98
C LEU A 104 10.80 -0.71 2.01
N THR A 105 11.79 0.12 2.31
CA THR A 105 13.00 0.25 1.50
C THR A 105 14.21 0.46 2.40
N ASP A 106 15.34 -0.14 2.02
CA ASP A 106 16.64 0.09 2.65
C ASP A 106 17.45 1.19 1.91
N ALA A 107 16.89 1.76 0.84
CA ALA A 107 17.53 2.80 0.04
C ALA A 107 17.27 4.20 0.63
N TRP A 108 16.36 4.97 0.02
CA TRP A 108 16.02 6.32 0.47
C TRP A 108 14.54 6.40 0.88
N PRO A 109 14.22 6.98 2.05
CA PRO A 109 12.84 7.25 2.44
C PRO A 109 12.18 8.22 1.47
N PHE A 110 10.86 8.11 1.33
CA PHE A 110 10.08 9.14 0.66
C PHE A 110 9.89 10.33 1.59
N LEU A 111 10.42 11.49 1.19
CA LEU A 111 10.34 12.72 1.97
C LEU A 111 9.05 13.47 1.64
N ALA A 112 8.24 13.73 2.67
CA ALA A 112 6.96 14.39 2.56
C ALA A 112 6.89 15.67 3.40
N LYS A 113 6.10 16.63 2.91
CA LYS A 113 5.62 17.78 3.66
C LYS A 113 4.10 17.69 3.73
N PHE A 114 3.53 17.93 4.89
CA PHE A 114 2.08 17.92 5.07
C PHE A 114 1.53 19.34 4.88
N LYS A 115 0.68 19.53 3.87
CA LYS A 115 -0.03 20.77 3.63
C LYS A 115 -1.48 20.63 4.10
N ASN A 116 -1.98 21.62 4.81
CA ASN A 116 -3.40 21.67 5.17
C ASN A 116 -4.23 21.92 3.90
N VAL A 117 -5.12 20.99 3.56
CA VAL A 117 -6.00 21.13 2.38
C VAL A 117 -6.98 22.30 2.49
N LYS A 118 -7.25 22.79 3.70
CA LYS A 118 -8.13 23.94 3.96
C LYS A 118 -7.38 25.27 4.06
N SER A 119 -6.05 25.29 4.18
CA SER A 119 -5.32 26.56 4.17
C SER A 119 -5.31 27.10 2.74
N LYS A 120 -6.00 28.23 2.50
CA LYS A 120 -5.77 29.01 1.28
C LYS A 120 -4.30 29.43 1.25
N ALA A 121 -3.65 29.18 0.11
CA ALA A 121 -2.28 29.61 -0.14
C ALA A 121 -2.21 31.13 -0.25
#